data_AF-A0A9P4P3S8-F1
#
_entry.id   AF-A0A9P4P3S8-F1
#
_cell.length_a   1.000
_cell.length_b   1.000
_cell.length_c   1.000
_cell.angle_alpha   90.00
_cell.angle_beta   90.00
_cell.angle_gamma   90.00
#
_symmetry.space_group_name_H-M   'P 1'
#
loop_
_entity.id
_entity.type
_entity.pdbx_description
1 polymer ?
#
loop_
_entity_poly.entity_id
_entity_poly.type
_entity_poly.pdbx_seq_one_letter_code
_entity_poly.pdbx_strand_id
1 'polypeptide(L)'
;MHSFPSVLLLQLSLLPLLIFAQLSGKVGPTTSRAAKAAKKCPITSYGAKPGKTGDIGPALTAAFNACKTGGTIVIPSGDWGLGTWVNFRGGSGWALQWDGIIYRNGQAGGNMLLVQGANDVEFFSSTGKGAFQGNGYEFHAKNDIKGPRILRFVKTTNFAVHDLAFADAPSFHFSMDTCKNGEVYNMAIRGANRGGLDGIDVWSDNIWLHDIMVTNKDECVTVKSPAHNILVENIYCNWSGGSAFGSLGVDVDISNVIYRNIYTYKSNQMMMIKSNGGSGQMKNVLMENFIGYSNAYSLDIDQHWSPMKVNPGAGVKLTNITFKDWKGTAENGNNRGPIKITCSDTTPCTALSIKDFAIWTDTGNTIYYQCQSAYGSGGCLKSGNGGAYPAVKQTISTPPGAYKAPRMPWDLKNSFGTTTLIPIPEIPDHFFPGTRPIKPLARMGVGGGGGGLQSKQEPNSPGKAEPKTPAKGSPTEAKSTGKGASAGKENLRWDNSTLTND
;
A
#
# COMPACT_ATOMS: atom_id res chain seq x y z
N MET A 1 38.76 26.87 59.51
CA MET A 1 39.00 25.82 58.49
C MET A 1 37.64 25.39 57.96
N HIS A 2 37.46 25.29 56.64
CA HIS A 2 36.13 25.31 56.02
C HIS A 2 35.46 23.93 55.93
N SER A 3 34.17 23.90 56.25
CA SER A 3 33.27 22.80 55.89
C SER A 3 32.89 22.90 54.41
N PHE A 4 33.05 21.81 53.66
CA PHE A 4 32.49 21.69 52.31
C PHE A 4 31.06 21.12 52.39
N PRO A 5 30.03 21.82 51.88
CA PRO A 5 28.71 21.22 51.71
C PRO A 5 28.71 20.30 50.50
N SER A 6 28.24 19.06 50.67
CA SER A 6 28.04 18.14 49.54
C SER A 6 26.84 18.60 48.72
N VAL A 7 27.10 19.18 47.55
CA VAL A 7 26.06 19.51 46.57
C VAL A 7 25.58 18.22 45.90
N LEU A 8 24.43 17.73 46.34
CA LEU A 8 23.75 16.61 45.71
C LEU A 8 23.21 17.05 44.34
N LEU A 9 24.00 16.80 43.29
CA LEU A 9 23.61 17.05 41.90
C LEU A 9 22.45 16.15 41.51
N LEU A 10 21.23 16.70 41.62
CA LEU A 10 20.00 16.07 41.15
C LEU A 10 20.03 16.04 39.61
N GLN A 11 20.61 15.00 39.02
CA GLN A 11 20.53 14.75 37.59
C GLN A 11 19.07 14.44 37.22
N LEU A 12 18.31 15.48 36.84
CA LEU A 12 17.08 15.30 36.09
C LEU A 12 17.43 14.65 34.74
N SER A 13 17.37 13.32 34.70
CA SER A 13 17.37 12.58 33.46
C SER A 13 16.11 12.93 32.67
N LEU A 14 16.21 13.93 31.80
CA LEU A 14 15.25 14.23 30.75
C LEU A 14 15.23 13.07 29.75
N LEU A 15 14.59 11.96 30.16
CA LEU A 15 14.12 10.94 29.24
C LEU A 15 13.17 11.60 28.25
N PRO A 16 13.43 11.54 26.93
CA PRO A 16 12.43 11.95 25.97
C PRO A 16 11.23 11.01 26.10
N LEU A 17 10.12 11.56 26.57
CA LEU A 17 8.80 10.92 26.60
C LEU A 17 8.34 10.65 25.16
N LEU A 18 8.87 9.58 24.56
CA LEU A 18 8.41 9.03 23.29
C LEU A 18 7.08 8.30 23.49
N ILE A 19 6.03 9.09 23.76
CA ILE A 19 4.64 8.62 23.72
C ILE A 19 4.30 8.39 22.24
N PHE A 20 4.62 7.20 21.74
CA PHE A 20 4.19 6.71 20.44
C PHE A 20 2.69 6.35 20.48
N ALA A 21 1.85 7.37 20.61
CA ALA A 21 0.44 7.31 20.24
C ALA A 21 0.31 8.00 18.88
N GLN A 22 0.55 7.24 17.81
CA GLN A 22 0.56 7.75 16.44
C GLN A 22 -0.84 8.12 15.93
N LEU A 23 -1.86 7.37 16.32
CA LEU A 23 -3.26 7.75 16.14
C LEU A 23 -3.62 8.84 17.17
N SER A 24 -4.29 9.90 16.74
CA SER A 24 -4.70 11.02 17.61
C SER A 24 -6.01 10.76 18.36
N GLY A 25 -6.70 9.66 18.06
CA GLY A 25 -7.91 9.23 18.77
C GLY A 25 -8.51 7.96 18.20
N LYS A 26 -9.77 7.65 18.57
CA LYS A 26 -10.50 6.51 18.01
C LYS A 26 -10.63 6.62 16.49
N VAL A 27 -10.42 5.50 15.79
CA VAL A 27 -10.75 5.31 14.38
C VAL A 27 -11.99 4.43 14.19
N GLY A 28 -12.53 4.41 12.98
CA GLY A 28 -13.67 3.56 12.62
C GLY A 28 -15.04 4.19 12.88
N PRO A 29 -16.13 3.44 12.59
CA PRO A 29 -17.51 3.87 12.80
C PRO A 29 -17.83 4.25 14.26
N THR A 30 -18.75 5.21 14.44
CA THR A 30 -19.25 5.60 15.76
C THR A 30 -20.41 4.72 16.24
N THR A 31 -21.23 4.19 15.33
CA THR A 31 -22.31 3.24 15.64
C THR A 31 -21.99 1.84 15.10
N SER A 32 -22.50 0.80 15.77
CA SER A 32 -22.22 -0.59 15.41
C SER A 32 -23.05 -1.06 14.20
N ARG A 33 -22.54 -2.04 13.44
CA ARG A 33 -23.30 -2.75 12.39
C ARG A 33 -24.69 -3.19 12.85
N ALA A 34 -24.84 -3.64 14.09
CA ALA A 34 -26.12 -4.06 14.64
C ALA A 34 -27.14 -2.90 14.72
N ALA A 35 -26.72 -1.70 15.12
CA ALA A 35 -27.58 -0.51 15.13
C ALA A 35 -28.01 -0.13 13.71
N LYS A 36 -27.05 -0.12 12.76
CA LYS A 36 -27.29 0.18 11.33
C LYS A 36 -28.13 -0.89 10.63
N ALA A 37 -28.14 -2.12 11.13
CA ALA A 37 -28.88 -3.24 10.56
C ALA A 37 -30.38 -3.25 10.90
N ALA A 38 -30.85 -2.36 11.78
CA ALA A 38 -32.26 -2.19 12.10
C ALA A 38 -33.10 -1.74 10.88
N LYS A 39 -32.48 -1.02 9.93
CA LYS A 39 -33.04 -0.69 8.62
C LYS A 39 -32.16 -1.27 7.53
N LYS A 40 -32.68 -2.18 6.70
CA LYS A 40 -31.95 -2.76 5.56
C LYS A 40 -32.56 -2.31 4.24
N CYS A 41 -31.69 -1.97 3.29
CA CYS A 41 -32.04 -1.60 1.92
C CYS A 41 -31.32 -2.56 0.94
N PRO A 42 -31.82 -3.78 0.72
CA PRO A 42 -31.23 -4.70 -0.26
C PRO A 42 -31.41 -4.16 -1.68
N ILE A 43 -30.36 -4.13 -2.49
CA ILE A 43 -30.41 -3.54 -3.84
C ILE A 43 -31.46 -4.21 -4.75
N THR A 44 -31.81 -5.47 -4.50
CA THR A 44 -32.88 -6.21 -5.20
C THR A 44 -34.26 -5.58 -4.97
N SER A 45 -34.52 -5.01 -3.80
CA SER A 45 -35.74 -4.24 -3.50
C SER A 45 -35.80 -2.91 -4.24
N TYR A 46 -34.70 -2.48 -4.85
CA TYR A 46 -34.57 -1.26 -5.67
C TYR A 46 -34.28 -1.58 -7.14
N GLY A 47 -34.65 -2.79 -7.60
CA GLY A 47 -34.62 -3.18 -9.01
C GLY A 47 -33.31 -3.81 -9.50
N ALA A 48 -32.31 -4.03 -8.66
CA ALA A 48 -31.10 -4.75 -9.06
C ALA A 48 -31.43 -6.19 -9.47
N LYS A 49 -30.87 -6.63 -10.60
CA LYS A 49 -30.95 -8.01 -11.10
C LYS A 49 -29.54 -8.63 -11.12
N PRO A 50 -29.38 -9.90 -10.74
CA PRO A 50 -28.08 -10.57 -10.76
C PRO A 50 -27.61 -10.78 -12.21
N GLY A 51 -26.29 -10.79 -12.40
CA GLY A 51 -25.60 -10.98 -13.66
C GLY A 51 -24.53 -9.91 -13.92
N LYS A 52 -23.41 -10.32 -14.51
CA LYS A 52 -22.22 -9.47 -14.76
C LYS A 52 -22.46 -8.33 -15.75
N THR A 53 -23.52 -8.40 -16.54
CA THR A 53 -23.85 -7.47 -17.63
C THR A 53 -25.00 -6.51 -17.31
N GLY A 54 -25.62 -6.61 -16.14
CA GLY A 54 -26.63 -5.65 -15.68
C GLY A 54 -26.03 -4.30 -15.29
N ASP A 55 -26.86 -3.40 -14.76
CA ASP A 55 -26.40 -2.18 -14.10
C ASP A 55 -27.10 -2.01 -12.74
N ILE A 56 -26.34 -2.16 -11.65
CA ILE A 56 -26.81 -1.92 -10.28
C ILE A 56 -26.69 -0.46 -9.84
N GLY A 57 -26.09 0.43 -10.63
CA GLY A 57 -25.84 1.83 -10.26
C GLY A 57 -27.11 2.59 -9.80
N PRO A 58 -28.23 2.52 -10.55
CA PRO A 58 -29.50 3.10 -10.14
C PRO A 58 -30.04 2.49 -8.84
N ALA A 59 -29.95 1.16 -8.68
CA ALA A 59 -30.45 0.43 -7.52
C ALA A 59 -29.63 0.75 -6.25
N LEU A 60 -28.31 0.85 -6.35
CA LEU A 60 -27.41 1.31 -5.28
C LEU A 60 -27.74 2.75 -4.87
N THR A 61 -27.98 3.64 -5.83
CA THR A 61 -28.33 5.04 -5.58
C THR A 61 -29.66 5.16 -4.84
N ALA A 62 -30.67 4.39 -5.25
CA ALA A 62 -31.98 4.36 -4.59
C ALA A 62 -31.90 3.73 -3.18
N ALA A 63 -31.18 2.61 -3.02
CA ALA A 63 -30.95 1.97 -1.73
C ALA A 63 -30.18 2.89 -0.76
N PHE A 64 -29.16 3.61 -1.25
CA PHE A 64 -28.46 4.64 -0.48
C PHE A 64 -29.41 5.75 -0.03
N ASN A 65 -30.20 6.33 -0.93
CA ASN A 65 -31.14 7.38 -0.55
C ASN A 65 -32.14 6.94 0.53
N ALA A 66 -32.52 5.65 0.55
CA ALA A 66 -33.35 5.08 1.59
C ALA A 66 -32.59 4.80 2.92
N CYS A 67 -31.31 4.39 2.88
CA CYS A 67 -30.55 3.94 4.06
C CYS A 67 -29.46 4.90 4.58
N LYS A 68 -29.16 6.03 3.92
CA LYS A 68 -28.08 6.97 4.30
C LYS A 68 -28.20 7.65 5.67
N THR A 69 -29.30 7.42 6.38
CA THR A 69 -29.51 7.87 7.76
C THR A 69 -29.85 6.65 8.60
N GLY A 70 -28.85 6.08 9.28
CA GLY A 70 -29.04 4.96 10.21
C GLY A 70 -29.26 3.56 9.62
N GLY A 71 -29.05 3.34 8.32
CA GLY A 71 -29.40 2.09 7.63
C GLY A 71 -28.25 1.36 6.93
N THR A 72 -28.50 0.10 6.56
CA THR A 72 -27.55 -0.77 5.85
C THR A 72 -28.04 -1.06 4.43
N ILE A 73 -27.28 -0.61 3.43
CA ILE A 73 -27.42 -1.06 2.03
C ILE A 73 -26.88 -2.50 1.97
N VAL A 74 -27.60 -3.41 1.31
CA VAL A 74 -27.14 -4.80 1.16
C VAL A 74 -26.97 -5.16 -0.31
N ILE A 75 -25.75 -5.51 -0.71
CA ILE A 75 -25.43 -6.21 -1.96
C ILE A 75 -25.33 -7.70 -1.61
N PRO A 76 -26.37 -8.51 -1.88
CA PRO A 76 -26.34 -9.92 -1.53
C PRO A 76 -25.36 -10.70 -2.41
N SER A 77 -25.02 -11.92 -1.97
CA SER A 77 -24.11 -12.78 -2.73
C SER A 77 -24.65 -13.09 -4.13
N GLY A 78 -23.74 -13.13 -5.11
CA GLY A 78 -24.06 -13.17 -6.54
C GLY A 78 -23.14 -12.24 -7.34
N ASP A 79 -23.23 -12.33 -8.65
CA ASP A 79 -22.54 -11.45 -9.60
C ASP A 79 -23.42 -10.24 -9.96
N TRP A 80 -22.84 -9.04 -10.05
CA TRP A 80 -23.57 -7.80 -10.32
C TRP A 80 -22.81 -6.85 -11.27
N GLY A 81 -23.36 -6.53 -12.43
CA GLY A 81 -22.77 -5.54 -13.34
C GLY A 81 -22.97 -4.09 -12.85
N LEU A 82 -21.97 -3.24 -13.03
CA LEU A 82 -22.02 -1.80 -12.73
C LEU A 82 -21.68 -0.99 -13.99
N GLY A 83 -22.73 -0.42 -14.59
CA GLY A 83 -22.68 0.39 -15.81
C GLY A 83 -22.65 1.89 -15.52
N THR A 84 -23.35 2.30 -14.46
CA THR A 84 -23.44 3.69 -14.00
C THR A 84 -22.71 3.86 -12.65
N TRP A 85 -21.83 4.85 -12.55
CA TRP A 85 -21.08 5.14 -11.32
C TRP A 85 -21.98 5.69 -10.20
N VAL A 86 -21.61 5.41 -8.96
CA VAL A 86 -22.42 5.75 -7.77
C VAL A 86 -21.70 6.76 -6.89
N ASN A 87 -22.38 7.87 -6.59
CA ASN A 87 -21.92 8.89 -5.66
C ASN A 87 -22.76 8.86 -4.36
N PHE A 88 -22.20 8.25 -3.32
CA PHE A 88 -22.72 8.23 -1.96
C PHE A 88 -22.41 9.56 -1.26
N ARG A 89 -23.15 10.61 -1.64
CA ARG A 89 -22.96 11.97 -1.11
C ARG A 89 -23.69 12.16 0.22
N GLY A 90 -22.91 12.40 1.28
CA GLY A 90 -23.39 12.65 2.64
C GLY A 90 -23.94 11.41 3.35
N GLY A 91 -24.90 11.65 4.25
CA GLY A 91 -25.45 10.63 5.13
C GLY A 91 -24.64 10.45 6.41
N SER A 92 -25.29 9.89 7.44
CA SER A 92 -24.65 9.56 8.72
C SER A 92 -25.15 8.23 9.29
N GLY A 93 -24.25 7.45 9.86
CA GLY A 93 -24.58 6.22 10.57
C GLY A 93 -25.08 5.11 9.65
N TRP A 94 -24.50 4.98 8.46
CA TRP A 94 -24.94 3.99 7.46
C TRP A 94 -23.83 2.99 7.13
N ALA A 95 -24.20 1.90 6.46
CA ALA A 95 -23.28 0.85 6.06
C ALA A 95 -23.59 0.31 4.66
N LEU A 96 -22.58 -0.24 4.00
CA LEU A 96 -22.68 -1.07 2.81
C LEU A 96 -22.22 -2.49 3.17
N GLN A 97 -23.17 -3.39 3.39
CA GLN A 97 -22.90 -4.83 3.48
C GLN A 97 -22.76 -5.37 2.05
N TRP A 98 -21.54 -5.78 1.70
CA TRP A 98 -21.15 -6.18 0.36
C TRP A 98 -20.72 -7.65 0.37
N ASP A 99 -21.63 -8.55 -0.02
CA ASP A 99 -21.41 -10.00 -0.07
C ASP A 99 -21.41 -10.58 -1.49
N GLY A 100 -21.74 -9.76 -2.50
CA GLY A 100 -21.63 -10.08 -3.93
C GLY A 100 -20.33 -9.60 -4.58
N ILE A 101 -20.16 -9.94 -5.86
CA ILE A 101 -19.07 -9.48 -6.71
C ILE A 101 -19.61 -8.44 -7.68
N ILE A 102 -19.07 -7.22 -7.65
CA ILE A 102 -19.39 -6.17 -8.62
C ILE A 102 -18.42 -6.29 -9.81
N TYR A 103 -18.93 -6.24 -11.04
CA TYR A 103 -18.13 -6.25 -12.28
C TYR A 103 -18.33 -4.93 -13.02
N ARG A 104 -17.24 -4.27 -13.40
CA ARG A 104 -17.33 -3.12 -14.30
C ARG A 104 -17.76 -3.57 -15.69
N ASN A 105 -18.85 -3.00 -16.20
CA ASN A 105 -19.17 -2.97 -17.63
C ASN A 105 -19.27 -1.54 -18.18
N GLY A 106 -19.47 -0.52 -17.32
CA GLY A 106 -19.40 0.89 -17.68
C GLY A 106 -18.00 1.34 -18.16
N GLN A 107 -17.94 2.38 -18.99
CA GLN A 107 -16.70 2.85 -19.64
C GLN A 107 -16.33 4.31 -19.33
N ALA A 108 -17.14 5.02 -18.53
CA ALA A 108 -16.90 6.43 -18.20
C ALA A 108 -15.66 6.62 -17.29
N GLY A 109 -15.03 7.79 -17.35
CA GLY A 109 -13.96 8.16 -16.41
C GLY A 109 -14.47 8.40 -14.98
N GLY A 110 -13.58 8.83 -14.08
CA GLY A 110 -13.93 9.19 -12.70
C GLY A 110 -13.69 8.07 -11.69
N ASN A 111 -14.63 7.85 -10.77
CA ASN A 111 -14.58 6.83 -9.73
C ASN A 111 -15.88 6.02 -9.79
N MET A 112 -15.80 4.68 -9.82
CA MET A 112 -16.97 3.80 -9.96
C MET A 112 -17.85 3.85 -8.72
N LEU A 113 -17.22 3.90 -7.54
CA LEU A 113 -17.84 4.15 -6.24
C LEU A 113 -17.16 5.36 -5.58
N LEU A 114 -17.90 6.43 -5.32
CA LEU A 114 -17.45 7.65 -4.65
C LEU A 114 -18.25 7.85 -3.36
N VAL A 115 -17.57 7.96 -2.22
CA VAL A 115 -18.18 8.38 -0.95
C VAL A 115 -17.69 9.79 -0.63
N GLN A 116 -18.60 10.75 -0.41
CA GLN A 116 -18.23 12.16 -0.27
C GLN A 116 -18.99 12.88 0.84
N GLY A 117 -18.26 13.44 1.80
CA GLY A 117 -18.84 14.25 2.89
C GLY A 117 -19.71 13.47 3.87
N ALA A 118 -19.47 12.16 4.02
CA ALA A 118 -20.26 11.27 4.88
C ALA A 118 -19.62 11.11 6.28
N ASN A 119 -20.43 10.69 7.25
CA ASN A 119 -19.98 10.40 8.61
C ASN A 119 -20.46 9.02 9.09
N ASP A 120 -19.69 8.33 9.92
CA ASP A 120 -20.09 7.05 10.53
C ASP A 120 -20.49 5.99 9.47
N VAL A 121 -19.53 5.65 8.60
CA VAL A 121 -19.73 4.81 7.41
C VAL A 121 -18.95 3.50 7.51
N GLU A 122 -19.56 2.37 7.16
CA GLU A 122 -18.89 1.06 7.20
C GLU A 122 -19.12 0.27 5.91
N PHE A 123 -18.07 0.00 5.16
CA PHE A 123 -18.09 -0.85 3.96
C PHE A 123 -17.46 -2.18 4.33
N PHE A 124 -18.24 -3.26 4.32
CA PHE A 124 -17.76 -4.56 4.77
C PHE A 124 -18.39 -5.74 4.04
N SER A 125 -17.67 -6.86 3.94
CA SER A 125 -18.28 -8.15 3.65
C SER A 125 -18.62 -8.89 4.94
N SER A 126 -19.82 -9.47 5.04
CA SER A 126 -20.17 -10.37 6.14
C SER A 126 -19.56 -11.77 5.94
N THR A 127 -19.23 -12.10 4.69
CA THR A 127 -18.72 -13.40 4.25
C THR A 127 -17.21 -13.41 3.99
N GLY A 128 -16.56 -12.24 3.93
CA GLY A 128 -15.18 -12.10 3.44
C GLY A 128 -15.02 -12.45 1.96
N LYS A 129 -16.10 -12.37 1.18
CA LYS A 129 -16.15 -12.70 -0.26
C LYS A 129 -16.65 -11.55 -1.14
N GLY A 130 -17.01 -10.41 -0.54
CA GLY A 130 -17.35 -9.19 -1.25
C GLY A 130 -16.17 -8.71 -2.08
N ALA A 131 -16.40 -8.45 -3.37
CA ALA A 131 -15.33 -8.08 -4.27
C ALA A 131 -15.75 -7.12 -5.39
N PHE A 132 -14.77 -6.42 -5.95
CA PHE A 132 -14.91 -5.62 -7.17
C PHE A 132 -13.94 -6.12 -8.24
N GLN A 133 -14.45 -6.54 -9.39
CA GLN A 133 -13.69 -6.80 -10.61
C GLN A 133 -13.78 -5.56 -11.51
N GLY A 134 -12.70 -4.78 -11.56
CA GLY A 134 -12.60 -3.56 -12.34
C GLY A 134 -12.41 -3.77 -13.85
N ASN A 135 -12.13 -4.99 -14.31
CA ASN A 135 -11.88 -5.33 -15.72
C ASN A 135 -10.90 -4.34 -16.39
N GLY A 136 -9.86 -3.92 -15.67
CA GLY A 136 -8.82 -2.98 -16.09
C GLY A 136 -8.06 -3.43 -17.33
N TYR A 137 -7.89 -4.74 -17.52
CA TYR A 137 -7.27 -5.31 -18.73
C TYR A 137 -7.91 -4.82 -20.05
N GLU A 138 -9.21 -4.47 -20.06
CA GLU A 138 -9.90 -3.92 -21.25
C GLU A 138 -9.41 -2.51 -21.65
N PHE A 139 -8.88 -1.75 -20.70
CA PHE A 139 -8.21 -0.46 -20.90
C PHE A 139 -6.71 -0.68 -21.16
N HIS A 140 -6.07 -1.50 -20.32
CA HIS A 140 -4.62 -1.72 -20.36
C HIS A 140 -4.17 -2.40 -21.66
N ALA A 141 -4.99 -3.28 -22.25
CA ALA A 141 -4.76 -3.88 -23.57
C ALA A 141 -4.74 -2.84 -24.72
N LYS A 142 -5.35 -1.67 -24.51
CA LYS A 142 -5.33 -0.51 -25.43
C LYS A 142 -4.24 0.50 -25.04
N ASN A 143 -3.31 0.10 -24.18
CA ASN A 143 -2.27 0.93 -23.57
C ASN A 143 -2.80 2.06 -22.65
N ASP A 144 -4.09 2.08 -22.29
CA ASP A 144 -4.69 3.11 -21.43
C ASP A 144 -4.56 2.75 -19.94
N ILE A 145 -4.32 3.77 -19.10
CA ILE A 145 -4.29 3.72 -17.61
C ILE A 145 -5.12 4.85 -16.97
N LYS A 146 -5.91 5.58 -17.79
CA LYS A 146 -6.73 6.72 -17.39
C LYS A 146 -8.21 6.37 -17.24
N GLY A 147 -8.54 5.08 -17.24
CA GLY A 147 -9.88 4.58 -16.95
C GLY A 147 -10.32 4.90 -15.52
N PRO A 148 -11.55 4.51 -15.13
CA PRO A 148 -12.09 4.83 -13.82
C PRO A 148 -11.36 4.13 -12.67
N ARG A 149 -11.39 4.75 -11.49
CA ARG A 149 -10.88 4.19 -10.23
C ARG A 149 -11.98 3.36 -9.56
N ILE A 150 -11.64 2.34 -8.77
CA ILE A 150 -12.66 1.51 -8.09
C ILE A 150 -13.35 2.32 -6.98
N LEU A 151 -12.62 2.70 -5.94
CA LEU A 151 -13.18 3.36 -4.75
C LEU A 151 -12.46 4.68 -4.44
N ARG A 152 -13.22 5.73 -4.15
CA ARG A 152 -12.68 6.97 -3.57
C ARG A 152 -13.53 7.44 -2.40
N PHE A 153 -12.89 7.74 -1.28
CA PHE A 153 -13.50 8.43 -0.14
C PHE A 153 -12.99 9.88 -0.15
N VAL A 154 -13.89 10.85 0.02
CA VAL A 154 -13.58 12.29 0.03
C VAL A 154 -14.24 12.93 1.24
N LYS A 155 -13.50 13.66 2.08
CA LYS A 155 -14.01 14.41 3.24
C LYS A 155 -14.93 13.56 4.13
N THR A 156 -14.61 12.28 4.30
CA THR A 156 -15.42 11.30 5.03
C THR A 156 -14.82 11.06 6.41
N THR A 157 -15.66 11.01 7.45
CA THR A 157 -15.23 10.96 8.86
C THR A 157 -15.81 9.75 9.60
N ASN A 158 -15.06 9.17 10.53
CA ASN A 158 -15.46 8.01 11.35
C ASN A 158 -15.90 6.83 10.47
N PHE A 159 -14.95 6.16 9.80
CA PHE A 159 -15.31 5.16 8.79
C PHE A 159 -14.44 3.91 8.84
N ALA A 160 -14.96 2.79 8.33
CA ALA A 160 -14.14 1.63 8.02
C ALA A 160 -14.45 1.01 6.65
N VAL A 161 -13.43 0.39 6.06
CA VAL A 161 -13.50 -0.40 4.83
C VAL A 161 -12.74 -1.71 5.06
N HIS A 162 -13.42 -2.86 5.06
CA HIS A 162 -12.77 -4.12 5.41
C HIS A 162 -13.41 -5.40 4.89
N ASP A 163 -12.66 -6.51 4.93
CA ASP A 163 -13.06 -7.83 4.45
C ASP A 163 -13.48 -7.84 2.96
N LEU A 164 -12.78 -7.04 2.13
CA LEU A 164 -13.10 -6.80 0.72
C LEU A 164 -11.89 -7.05 -0.20
N ALA A 165 -12.16 -7.57 -1.41
CA ALA A 165 -11.16 -7.81 -2.44
C ALA A 165 -11.37 -6.92 -3.69
N PHE A 166 -10.36 -6.14 -4.09
CA PHE A 166 -10.40 -5.33 -5.32
C PHE A 166 -9.42 -5.87 -6.35
N ALA A 167 -9.93 -6.17 -7.55
CA ALA A 167 -9.17 -6.75 -8.63
C ALA A 167 -9.24 -5.87 -9.88
N ASP A 168 -8.10 -5.69 -10.53
CA ASP A 168 -7.99 -5.16 -11.89
C ASP A 168 -8.62 -3.78 -12.07
N ALA A 169 -8.19 -2.78 -11.29
CA ALA A 169 -8.63 -1.41 -11.53
C ALA A 169 -8.11 -0.90 -12.89
N PRO A 170 -8.95 -0.20 -13.70
CA PRO A 170 -8.47 0.50 -14.88
C PRO A 170 -7.42 1.60 -14.58
N SER A 171 -7.52 2.21 -13.39
CA SER A 171 -6.55 3.13 -12.79
C SER A 171 -6.31 2.71 -11.32
N PHE A 172 -6.56 3.59 -10.34
CA PHE A 172 -6.34 3.32 -8.91
C PHE A 172 -7.43 2.43 -8.29
N HIS A 173 -7.06 1.63 -7.29
CA HIS A 173 -8.00 0.76 -6.58
C HIS A 173 -8.72 1.50 -5.45
N PHE A 174 -8.00 2.15 -4.54
CA PHE A 174 -8.60 2.91 -3.44
C PHE A 174 -7.83 4.20 -3.13
N SER A 175 -8.54 5.33 -3.00
CA SER A 175 -7.95 6.58 -2.50
C SER A 175 -8.79 7.20 -1.38
N MET A 176 -8.13 7.73 -0.34
CA MET A 176 -8.73 8.46 0.77
C MET A 176 -8.25 9.92 0.78
N ASP A 177 -9.18 10.81 0.46
CA ASP A 177 -8.97 12.23 0.21
C ASP A 177 -9.54 13.07 1.36
N THR A 178 -8.68 13.72 2.13
CA THR A 178 -9.06 14.66 3.20
C THR A 178 -10.03 14.01 4.21
N CYS A 179 -9.85 12.72 4.51
CA CYS A 179 -10.72 11.94 5.39
C CYS A 179 -10.21 11.96 6.84
N LYS A 180 -11.03 11.50 7.79
CA LYS A 180 -10.68 11.51 9.22
C LYS A 180 -11.21 10.31 10.02
N ASN A 181 -10.47 9.84 11.03
CA ASN A 181 -10.85 8.75 11.93
C ASN A 181 -11.20 7.45 11.17
N GLY A 182 -10.34 7.06 10.24
CA GLY A 182 -10.57 5.94 9.32
C GLY A 182 -9.85 4.66 9.72
N GLU A 183 -10.45 3.50 9.45
CA GLU A 183 -9.84 2.20 9.67
C GLU A 183 -10.01 1.29 8.43
N VAL A 184 -8.91 0.84 7.83
CA VAL A 184 -8.93 0.04 6.60
C VAL A 184 -8.18 -1.26 6.84
N TYR A 185 -8.84 -2.41 6.70
CA TYR A 185 -8.22 -3.69 7.07
C TYR A 185 -8.79 -4.94 6.40
N ASN A 186 -8.08 -6.06 6.52
CA ASN A 186 -8.47 -7.35 5.91
C ASN A 186 -8.80 -7.19 4.41
N MET A 187 -7.91 -6.54 3.65
CA MET A 187 -8.12 -6.27 2.22
C MET A 187 -7.10 -7.02 1.36
N ALA A 188 -7.55 -7.41 0.16
CA ALA A 188 -6.66 -7.90 -0.89
C ALA A 188 -6.88 -7.13 -2.19
N ILE A 189 -5.81 -6.50 -2.68
CA ILE A 189 -5.80 -5.69 -3.90
C ILE A 189 -4.88 -6.36 -4.93
N ARG A 190 -5.37 -6.54 -6.16
CA ARG A 190 -4.60 -7.16 -7.25
C ARG A 190 -4.88 -6.50 -8.60
N GLY A 191 -3.98 -5.62 -9.02
CA GLY A 191 -3.95 -5.01 -10.36
C GLY A 191 -2.87 -5.62 -11.28
N ALA A 192 -2.77 -5.07 -12.49
CA ALA A 192 -1.77 -5.47 -13.47
C ALA A 192 -0.35 -5.00 -13.10
N ASN A 193 0.66 -5.62 -13.72
CA ASN A 193 2.07 -5.28 -13.56
C ASN A 193 2.46 -4.01 -14.35
N ARG A 194 1.80 -2.87 -14.07
CA ARG A 194 2.06 -1.56 -14.67
C ARG A 194 1.94 -0.42 -13.64
N GLY A 195 2.68 0.67 -13.87
CA GLY A 195 2.51 1.93 -13.13
C GLY A 195 1.18 2.63 -13.42
N GLY A 196 0.74 3.51 -12.50
CA GLY A 196 -0.56 4.18 -12.51
C GLY A 196 -1.74 3.31 -12.05
N LEU A 197 -1.45 2.15 -11.45
CA LEU A 197 -2.42 1.15 -10.96
C LEU A 197 -2.35 1.01 -9.43
N ASP A 198 -2.29 2.17 -8.79
CA ASP A 198 -2.05 2.41 -7.36
C ASP A 198 -3.02 1.59 -6.48
N GLY A 199 -2.49 1.02 -5.41
CA GLY A 199 -3.23 0.18 -4.46
C GLY A 199 -4.08 1.04 -3.53
N ILE A 200 -3.45 1.61 -2.50
CA ILE A 200 -4.08 2.57 -1.58
C ILE A 200 -3.26 3.86 -1.48
N ASP A 201 -3.90 4.98 -1.81
CA ASP A 201 -3.39 6.32 -1.52
C ASP A 201 -4.15 6.98 -0.36
N VAL A 202 -3.44 7.67 0.53
CA VAL A 202 -4.05 8.38 1.67
C VAL A 202 -3.42 9.74 1.92
N TRP A 203 -4.24 10.79 1.97
CA TRP A 203 -3.89 12.13 2.49
C TRP A 203 -5.04 12.58 3.40
N SER A 204 -4.86 12.44 4.71
CA SER A 204 -5.94 12.39 5.69
C SER A 204 -5.40 12.55 7.11
N ASP A 205 -6.29 12.59 8.11
CA ASP A 205 -5.94 12.70 9.53
C ASP A 205 -6.47 11.50 10.34
N ASN A 206 -5.65 10.94 11.24
CA ASN A 206 -6.05 9.85 12.13
C ASN A 206 -6.60 8.62 11.37
N ILE A 207 -5.76 7.99 10.54
CA ILE A 207 -6.12 6.80 9.75
C ILE A 207 -5.25 5.61 10.15
N TRP A 208 -5.89 4.47 10.40
CA TRP A 208 -5.24 3.18 10.58
C TRP A 208 -5.46 2.31 9.34
N LEU A 209 -4.37 1.86 8.71
CA LEU A 209 -4.39 0.89 7.63
C LEU A 209 -3.63 -0.36 8.09
N HIS A 210 -4.28 -1.52 8.17
CA HIS A 210 -3.59 -2.72 8.62
C HIS A 210 -4.10 -4.01 8.00
N ASP A 211 -3.26 -5.04 7.89
CA ASP A 211 -3.66 -6.34 7.35
C ASP A 211 -4.17 -6.25 5.90
N ILE A 212 -3.30 -5.73 5.01
CA ILE A 212 -3.62 -5.43 3.61
C ILE A 212 -2.56 -6.05 2.70
N MET A 213 -3.00 -6.80 1.68
CA MET A 213 -2.14 -7.32 0.62
C MET A 213 -2.35 -6.52 -0.68
N VAL A 214 -1.26 -6.13 -1.35
CA VAL A 214 -1.29 -5.43 -2.64
C VAL A 214 -0.36 -6.10 -3.65
N THR A 215 -0.89 -6.38 -4.84
CA THR A 215 -0.15 -6.77 -6.05
C THR A 215 -0.48 -5.79 -7.17
N ASN A 216 0.53 -5.18 -7.79
CA ASN A 216 0.41 -4.22 -8.91
C ASN A 216 1.83 -3.89 -9.45
N LYS A 217 2.06 -2.70 -10.03
CA LYS A 217 3.44 -2.18 -10.21
C LYS A 217 3.61 -0.69 -9.90
N ASP A 218 2.69 -0.13 -9.13
CA ASP A 218 2.78 1.20 -8.54
C ASP A 218 2.53 1.15 -7.01
N GLU A 219 2.15 2.25 -6.38
CA GLU A 219 1.90 2.39 -4.94
C GLU A 219 1.26 1.15 -4.29
N CYS A 220 1.88 0.66 -3.21
CA CYS A 220 1.31 -0.40 -2.37
C CYS A 220 0.27 0.22 -1.42
N VAL A 221 0.74 0.72 -0.27
CA VAL A 221 0.05 1.70 0.57
C VAL A 221 0.95 2.92 0.64
N THR A 222 0.47 4.09 0.21
CA THR A 222 1.28 5.30 0.06
C THR A 222 0.60 6.52 0.69
N VAL A 223 1.39 7.30 1.45
CA VAL A 223 0.94 8.56 2.06
C VAL A 223 1.24 9.72 1.11
N LYS A 224 0.22 10.52 0.77
CA LYS A 224 0.35 11.79 0.04
C LYS A 224 0.21 12.96 1.03
N SER A 225 0.29 14.20 0.56
CA SER A 225 0.21 15.42 1.39
C SER A 225 -1.14 16.13 1.23
N PRO A 226 -1.69 16.76 2.28
CA PRO A 226 -1.25 16.74 3.68
C PRO A 226 -1.69 15.45 4.39
N ALA A 227 -0.95 15.03 5.43
CA ALA A 227 -1.32 13.84 6.20
C ALA A 227 -0.83 13.87 7.66
N HIS A 228 -1.71 13.50 8.58
CA HIS A 228 -1.43 13.52 10.02
C HIS A 228 -1.85 12.22 10.68
N ASN A 229 -1.08 11.77 11.67
CA ASN A 229 -1.50 10.71 12.58
C ASN A 229 -1.89 9.41 11.86
N ILE A 230 -1.03 8.96 10.93
CA ILE A 230 -1.26 7.78 10.10
C ILE A 230 -0.50 6.58 10.66
N LEU A 231 -1.19 5.46 10.86
CA LEU A 231 -0.61 4.17 11.21
C LEU A 231 -0.82 3.19 10.07
N VAL A 232 0.26 2.66 9.52
CA VAL A 232 0.26 1.63 8.49
C VAL A 232 1.00 0.41 9.04
N GLU A 233 0.34 -0.75 9.17
CA GLU A 233 1.01 -1.95 9.69
C GLU A 233 0.53 -3.28 9.15
N ASN A 234 1.36 -4.33 9.22
CA ASN A 234 1.05 -5.65 8.66
C ASN A 234 0.65 -5.55 7.17
N ILE A 235 1.53 -5.01 6.32
CA ILE A 235 1.26 -4.83 4.89
C ILE A 235 2.08 -5.82 4.07
N TYR A 236 1.42 -6.49 3.12
CA TYR A 236 2.05 -7.42 2.19
C TYR A 236 2.06 -6.83 0.76
N CYS A 237 3.15 -6.16 0.41
CA CYS A 237 3.41 -5.70 -0.95
C CYS A 237 3.97 -6.86 -1.79
N ASN A 238 3.08 -7.71 -2.30
CA ASN A 238 3.39 -8.95 -2.99
C ASN A 238 3.46 -8.70 -4.51
N TRP A 239 4.66 -8.40 -5.01
CA TRP A 239 4.89 -7.91 -6.38
C TRP A 239 4.10 -6.63 -6.65
N SER A 240 4.64 -5.51 -6.19
CA SER A 240 4.02 -4.18 -6.24
C SER A 240 5.02 -3.13 -6.80
N GLY A 241 4.68 -1.85 -6.81
CA GLY A 241 5.70 -0.80 -6.70
C GLY A 241 6.32 -0.77 -5.30
N GLY A 242 5.54 -1.07 -4.26
CA GLY A 242 5.94 -0.93 -2.85
C GLY A 242 5.38 0.36 -2.24
N SER A 243 5.53 0.52 -0.93
CA SER A 243 5.04 1.72 -0.23
C SER A 243 5.88 2.95 -0.55
N ALA A 244 5.27 4.13 -0.41
CA ALA A 244 5.93 5.41 -0.62
C ALA A 244 5.37 6.56 0.23
N PHE A 245 6.05 7.69 0.13
CA PHE A 245 5.53 9.02 0.44
C PHE A 245 5.62 9.88 -0.83
N GLY A 246 4.51 10.56 -1.16
CA GLY A 246 4.44 11.53 -2.25
C GLY A 246 3.96 10.97 -3.59
N SER A 247 4.21 11.67 -4.70
CA SER A 247 5.10 12.83 -4.89
C SER A 247 4.81 14.03 -3.97
N LEU A 248 5.86 14.66 -3.44
CA LEU A 248 5.79 15.76 -2.48
C LEU A 248 6.17 17.14 -3.10
N GLY A 249 5.45 18.20 -2.67
CA GLY A 249 5.59 19.62 -3.06
C GLY A 249 4.35 20.13 -3.84
N VAL A 250 3.73 21.29 -3.61
CA VAL A 250 3.89 22.35 -2.59
C VAL A 250 2.54 22.73 -1.97
N ASP A 251 2.45 23.27 -0.76
CA ASP A 251 3.39 23.12 0.36
C ASP A 251 3.07 21.80 1.08
N VAL A 252 4.08 21.13 1.63
CA VAL A 252 3.88 19.80 2.26
C VAL A 252 3.67 19.95 3.76
N ASP A 253 2.66 19.28 4.29
CA ASP A 253 2.42 19.17 5.73
C ASP A 253 2.11 17.71 6.07
N ILE A 254 3.17 16.97 6.41
CA ILE A 254 3.07 15.56 6.82
C ILE A 254 3.70 15.39 8.19
N SER A 255 2.95 14.84 9.15
CA SER A 255 3.47 14.60 10.50
C SER A 255 2.88 13.37 11.20
N ASN A 256 3.70 12.76 12.05
CA ASN A 256 3.30 11.66 12.94
C ASN A 256 2.80 10.44 12.15
N VAL A 257 3.68 9.83 11.36
CA VAL A 257 3.37 8.66 10.52
C VAL A 257 4.21 7.46 10.95
N ILE A 258 3.58 6.29 11.10
CA ILE A 258 4.27 5.03 11.36
C ILE A 258 3.97 4.03 10.26
N TYR A 259 5.03 3.40 9.73
CA TYR A 259 4.98 2.14 9.00
C TYR A 259 5.63 1.05 9.87
N ARG A 260 4.92 -0.04 10.16
CA ARG A 260 5.36 -1.15 11.01
C ARG A 260 5.07 -2.50 10.35
N ASN A 261 5.94 -3.50 10.46
CA ASN A 261 5.67 -4.87 9.97
C ASN A 261 5.30 -4.87 8.46
N ILE A 262 6.20 -4.36 7.62
CA ILE A 262 5.97 -4.24 6.17
C ILE A 262 6.77 -5.32 5.44
N TYR A 263 6.09 -6.23 4.75
CA TYR A 263 6.72 -7.26 3.92
C TYR A 263 6.58 -6.89 2.44
N THR A 264 7.71 -6.82 1.74
CA THR A 264 7.77 -6.34 0.36
C THR A 264 8.61 -7.26 -0.51
N TYR A 265 8.02 -7.80 -1.57
CA TYR A 265 8.67 -8.79 -2.44
C TYR A 265 8.50 -8.43 -3.92
N LYS A 266 9.56 -8.61 -4.72
CA LYS A 266 9.64 -8.29 -6.17
C LYS A 266 9.09 -6.91 -6.57
N SER A 267 9.24 -5.95 -5.66
CA SER A 267 8.69 -4.60 -5.82
C SER A 267 9.73 -3.59 -6.29
N ASN A 268 9.30 -2.37 -6.65
CA ASN A 268 10.23 -1.33 -7.09
C ASN A 268 11.06 -0.81 -5.91
N GLN A 269 10.47 -0.71 -4.72
CA GLN A 269 11.14 -0.33 -3.47
C GLN A 269 10.57 -1.11 -2.27
N MET A 270 11.23 -1.05 -1.11
CA MET A 270 10.58 -1.33 0.19
C MET A 270 9.89 -0.07 0.73
N MET A 271 10.56 1.08 0.65
CA MET A 271 9.97 2.42 0.82
C MET A 271 10.66 3.42 -0.10
N MET A 272 9.88 4.35 -0.66
CA MET A 272 10.41 5.51 -1.37
C MET A 272 9.83 6.82 -0.83
N ILE A 273 10.66 7.82 -0.56
CA ILE A 273 10.20 9.20 -0.32
C ILE A 273 10.59 10.01 -1.55
N LYS A 274 9.59 10.45 -2.34
CA LYS A 274 9.79 11.11 -3.65
C LYS A 274 9.36 12.59 -3.63
N SER A 275 10.30 13.48 -3.97
CA SER A 275 10.03 14.90 -4.24
C SER A 275 10.90 15.41 -5.39
N ASN A 276 10.61 16.60 -5.91
CA ASN A 276 11.48 17.28 -6.88
C ASN A 276 11.25 18.80 -6.75
N GLY A 277 12.22 19.52 -6.18
CA GLY A 277 11.98 20.86 -5.65
C GLY A 277 10.94 20.84 -4.52
N GLY A 278 10.16 21.92 -4.40
CA GLY A 278 9.07 22.04 -3.44
C GLY A 278 9.41 22.78 -2.14
N SER A 279 8.56 22.63 -1.14
CA SER A 279 8.54 23.39 0.12
C SER A 279 7.72 22.64 1.18
N GLY A 280 7.57 23.21 2.36
CA GLY A 280 6.92 22.57 3.51
C GLY A 280 7.79 21.52 4.19
N GLN A 281 7.17 20.65 4.99
CA GLN A 281 7.86 19.72 5.86
C GLN A 281 7.15 18.35 5.96
N MET A 282 7.97 17.29 5.98
CA MET A 282 7.60 15.98 6.52
C MET A 282 8.41 15.73 7.80
N LYS A 283 7.73 15.39 8.90
CA LYS A 283 8.39 15.15 10.21
C LYS A 283 7.78 14.03 11.04
N ASN A 284 8.54 13.55 12.01
CA ASN A 284 8.10 12.56 13.01
C ASN A 284 7.59 11.28 12.33
N VAL A 285 8.47 10.62 11.58
CA VAL A 285 8.13 9.40 10.83
C VAL A 285 8.95 8.22 11.33
N LEU A 286 8.30 7.09 11.62
CA LEU A 286 8.94 5.84 12.00
C LEU A 286 8.62 4.76 10.97
N MET A 287 9.65 4.05 10.51
CA MET A 287 9.54 2.95 9.56
C MET A 287 10.31 1.75 10.11
N GLU A 288 9.61 0.87 10.83
CA GLU A 288 10.24 -0.23 11.57
C GLU A 288 9.73 -1.64 11.23
N ASN A 289 10.60 -2.62 11.41
CA ASN A 289 10.35 -4.04 11.10
C ASN A 289 9.90 -4.24 9.64
N PHE A 290 10.82 -3.98 8.70
CA PHE A 290 10.60 -4.21 7.28
C PHE A 290 11.34 -5.46 6.81
N ILE A 291 10.68 -6.30 6.02
CA ILE A 291 11.31 -7.46 5.35
C ILE A 291 11.18 -7.28 3.84
N GLY A 292 12.32 -7.31 3.13
CA GLY A 292 12.39 -7.12 1.68
C GLY A 292 13.00 -8.31 0.96
N TYR A 293 12.46 -8.72 -0.19
CA TYR A 293 13.10 -9.75 -1.03
C TYR A 293 13.02 -9.44 -2.51
N SER A 294 14.18 -9.44 -3.18
CA SER A 294 14.31 -9.24 -4.63
C SER A 294 13.64 -7.95 -5.13
N ASN A 295 13.65 -6.90 -4.30
CA ASN A 295 13.16 -5.58 -4.67
C ASN A 295 14.25 -4.81 -5.44
N ALA A 296 13.85 -3.92 -6.35
CA ALA A 296 14.83 -3.14 -7.12
C ALA A 296 15.58 -2.13 -6.24
N TYR A 297 14.89 -1.45 -5.33
CA TYR A 297 15.45 -0.66 -4.23
C TYR A 297 14.98 -1.20 -2.87
N SER A 298 15.66 -0.79 -1.80
CA SER A 298 15.19 -1.01 -0.42
C SER A 298 14.70 0.31 0.16
N LEU A 299 15.58 1.10 0.77
CA LEU A 299 15.31 2.47 1.21
C LEU A 299 15.78 3.45 0.13
N ASP A 300 14.82 4.14 -0.50
CA ASP A 300 15.11 5.21 -1.46
C ASP A 300 14.51 6.56 -1.00
N ILE A 301 15.36 7.56 -0.73
CA ILE A 301 14.93 8.96 -0.62
C ILE A 301 15.44 9.65 -1.88
N ASP A 302 14.53 10.19 -2.69
CA ASP A 302 14.86 10.85 -3.94
C ASP A 302 14.14 12.20 -4.01
N GLN A 303 14.86 13.26 -3.63
CA GLN A 303 14.39 14.65 -3.74
C GLN A 303 14.67 15.29 -5.10
N HIS A 304 15.14 14.50 -6.07
CA HIS A 304 15.34 14.88 -7.47
C HIS A 304 14.59 13.91 -8.40
N TRP A 305 13.43 13.42 -7.96
CA TRP A 305 12.69 12.33 -8.62
C TRP A 305 12.27 12.72 -10.04
N SER A 306 13.06 12.33 -11.04
CA SER A 306 12.92 12.82 -12.41
C SER A 306 11.58 12.54 -13.12
N PRO A 307 10.75 11.55 -12.74
CA PRO A 307 9.42 11.37 -13.33
C PRO A 307 8.42 12.50 -13.03
N MET A 308 8.57 13.22 -11.90
CA MET A 308 7.74 14.40 -11.61
C MET A 308 8.40 15.69 -12.12
N LYS A 309 7.57 16.66 -12.50
CA LYS A 309 8.01 18.04 -12.76
C LYS A 309 8.70 18.61 -11.51
N VAL A 310 9.69 19.48 -11.72
CA VAL A 310 10.30 20.25 -10.64
C VAL A 310 9.26 21.25 -10.13
N ASN A 311 8.90 21.15 -8.85
CA ASN A 311 8.06 22.13 -8.17
C ASN A 311 8.91 23.36 -7.76
N PRO A 312 8.33 24.58 -7.73
CA PRO A 312 9.03 25.75 -7.20
C PRO A 312 9.41 25.55 -5.73
N GLY A 313 10.46 26.23 -5.27
CA GLY A 313 10.95 26.16 -3.88
C GLY A 313 12.24 25.33 -3.70
N ALA A 314 12.82 25.44 -2.52
CA ALA A 314 14.16 24.93 -2.19
C ALA A 314 14.25 23.41 -1.94
N GLY A 315 13.11 22.70 -1.93
CA GLY A 315 13.01 21.31 -1.52
C GLY A 315 12.16 21.13 -0.26
N VAL A 316 11.41 20.04 -0.20
CA VAL A 316 10.63 19.65 0.98
C VAL A 316 11.57 19.33 2.16
N LYS A 317 11.31 19.91 3.34
CA LYS A 317 12.11 19.65 4.54
C LYS A 317 11.78 18.28 5.14
N LEU A 318 12.69 17.32 5.01
CA LEU A 318 12.58 16.01 5.65
C LEU A 318 13.34 16.01 6.97
N THR A 319 12.68 15.75 8.10
CA THR A 319 13.35 15.75 9.41
C THR A 319 12.74 14.79 10.44
N ASN A 320 13.53 14.32 11.41
CA ASN A 320 13.09 13.36 12.44
C ASN A 320 12.39 12.13 11.82
N ILE A 321 13.17 11.37 11.03
CA ILE A 321 12.72 10.16 10.34
C ILE A 321 13.61 8.99 10.77
N THR A 322 13.01 7.94 11.31
CA THR A 322 13.73 6.74 11.79
C THR A 322 13.39 5.52 10.94
N PHE A 323 14.43 4.86 10.43
CA PHE A 323 14.39 3.57 9.76
C PHE A 323 15.04 2.55 10.70
N LYS A 324 14.30 1.51 11.13
CA LYS A 324 14.75 0.60 12.18
C LYS A 324 14.39 -0.85 11.90
N ASP A 325 15.34 -1.76 12.05
CA ASP A 325 15.15 -3.20 11.87
C ASP A 325 14.61 -3.56 10.47
N TRP A 326 15.52 -3.50 9.49
CA TRP A 326 15.22 -3.78 8.08
C TRP A 326 16.03 -4.98 7.64
N LYS A 327 15.37 -6.02 7.09
CA LYS A 327 16.00 -7.31 6.76
C LYS A 327 15.66 -7.80 5.36
N GLY A 328 16.51 -8.69 4.82
CA GLY A 328 16.30 -9.41 3.57
C GLY A 328 17.26 -9.02 2.45
N THR A 329 16.79 -8.98 1.21
CA THR A 329 17.62 -8.76 0.01
C THR A 329 17.03 -7.80 -1.02
N ALA A 330 17.93 -7.12 -1.73
CA ALA A 330 17.66 -6.41 -2.98
C ALA A 330 18.11 -7.26 -4.19
N GLU A 331 17.43 -7.09 -5.34
CA GLU A 331 17.70 -7.83 -6.59
C GLU A 331 19.16 -7.69 -7.04
N ASN A 332 19.68 -6.45 -7.02
CA ASN A 332 21.07 -6.14 -7.35
C ASN A 332 21.54 -4.90 -6.57
N GLY A 333 22.05 -5.14 -5.36
CA GLY A 333 22.50 -4.10 -4.43
C GLY A 333 23.75 -3.32 -4.89
N ASN A 334 24.45 -3.80 -5.92
CA ASN A 334 25.58 -3.11 -6.53
C ASN A 334 25.16 -2.11 -7.63
N ASN A 335 24.00 -2.35 -8.26
CA ASN A 335 23.37 -1.40 -9.19
C ASN A 335 22.48 -0.39 -8.45
N ARG A 336 21.76 -0.87 -7.43
CA ARG A 336 20.81 -0.07 -6.64
C ARG A 336 21.06 -0.31 -5.15
N GLY A 337 21.82 0.58 -4.54
CA GLY A 337 22.24 0.50 -3.14
C GLY A 337 21.05 0.38 -2.18
N PRO A 338 21.06 -0.55 -1.22
CA PRO A 338 19.94 -0.73 -0.28
C PRO A 338 19.64 0.49 0.60
N ILE A 339 20.63 1.36 0.82
CA ILE A 339 20.43 2.72 1.33
C ILE A 339 20.81 3.67 0.20
N LYS A 340 19.81 4.33 -0.40
CA LYS A 340 19.99 5.41 -1.37
C LYS A 340 19.24 6.64 -0.84
N ILE A 341 19.98 7.63 -0.36
CA ILE A 341 19.41 8.86 0.19
C ILE A 341 19.97 10.04 -0.59
N THR A 342 19.10 10.72 -1.32
CA THR A 342 19.42 11.84 -2.20
C THR A 342 18.53 13.02 -1.82
N CYS A 343 18.99 13.81 -0.85
CA CYS A 343 18.27 14.96 -0.34
C CYS A 343 18.60 16.24 -1.11
N SER A 344 17.72 17.24 -1.03
CA SER A 344 17.94 18.54 -1.66
C SER A 344 19.16 19.24 -1.06
N ASP A 345 20.07 19.71 -1.91
CA ASP A 345 21.23 20.50 -1.47
C ASP A 345 20.81 21.85 -0.84
N THR A 346 19.69 22.43 -1.29
CA THR A 346 19.12 23.67 -0.75
C THR A 346 18.17 23.47 0.45
N THR A 347 17.70 22.23 0.68
CA THR A 347 17.00 21.84 1.91
C THR A 347 17.48 20.46 2.40
N PRO A 348 18.68 20.36 3.01
CA PRO A 348 19.25 19.08 3.47
C PRO A 348 18.35 18.34 4.47
N CYS A 349 18.30 17.01 4.36
CA CYS A 349 17.61 16.18 5.34
C CYS A 349 18.34 16.21 6.69
N THR A 350 17.59 16.23 7.79
CA THR A 350 18.16 16.38 9.15
C THR A 350 17.53 15.40 10.14
N ALA A 351 18.24 15.06 11.22
CA ALA A 351 17.75 14.13 12.24
C ALA A 351 17.19 12.81 11.66
N LEU A 352 17.85 12.28 10.61
CA LEU A 352 17.60 10.94 10.13
C LEU A 352 18.26 9.92 11.08
N SER A 353 17.66 8.75 11.26
CA SER A 353 18.29 7.66 12.01
C SER A 353 18.07 6.32 11.31
N ILE A 354 19.16 5.61 11.05
CA ILE A 354 19.17 4.28 10.44
C ILE A 354 19.75 3.32 11.48
N LYS A 355 18.92 2.39 11.96
CA LYS A 355 19.28 1.41 13.00
C LYS A 355 18.96 0.00 12.52
N ASP A 356 19.82 -0.95 12.83
CA ASP A 356 19.58 -2.39 12.57
C ASP A 356 19.20 -2.70 11.11
N PHE A 357 19.88 -2.03 10.17
CA PHE A 357 19.63 -2.14 8.73
C PHE A 357 20.54 -3.20 8.11
N ALA A 358 19.96 -4.36 7.80
CA ALA A 358 20.64 -5.57 7.32
C ALA A 358 20.02 -6.07 6.02
N ILE A 359 20.30 -5.39 4.91
CA ILE A 359 19.93 -5.84 3.56
C ILE A 359 21.17 -6.34 2.81
N TRP A 360 21.05 -7.47 2.11
CA TRP A 360 22.08 -7.96 1.19
C TRP A 360 21.61 -7.97 -0.27
N THR A 361 22.41 -8.50 -1.20
CA THR A 361 22.08 -8.63 -2.62
C THR A 361 21.78 -10.07 -2.99
N ASP A 362 20.81 -10.28 -3.88
CA ASP A 362 20.56 -11.57 -4.54
C ASP A 362 21.63 -11.89 -5.60
N THR A 363 22.21 -10.84 -6.22
CA THR A 363 23.18 -10.95 -7.32
C THR A 363 24.52 -10.29 -6.94
N GLY A 364 25.63 -10.99 -7.16
CA GLY A 364 26.98 -10.51 -6.84
C GLY A 364 27.34 -10.63 -5.35
N ASN A 365 28.42 -9.96 -4.94
CA ASN A 365 29.00 -10.04 -3.60
C ASN A 365 29.29 -8.67 -2.96
N THR A 366 28.77 -7.59 -3.54
CA THR A 366 28.91 -6.22 -3.03
C THR A 366 27.57 -5.50 -3.06
N ILE A 367 27.40 -4.57 -2.13
CA ILE A 367 26.36 -3.53 -2.17
C ILE A 367 27.01 -2.16 -1.96
N TYR A 368 26.27 -1.08 -2.21
CA TYR A 368 26.68 0.25 -1.75
C TYR A 368 25.59 0.94 -0.93
N TYR A 369 26.02 1.83 -0.05
CA TYR A 369 25.17 2.86 0.55
C TYR A 369 25.54 4.21 -0.06
N GLN A 370 24.54 5.02 -0.43
CA GLN A 370 24.71 6.36 -0.98
C GLN A 370 23.92 7.39 -0.17
N CYS A 371 24.59 8.48 0.21
CA CYS A 371 23.98 9.61 0.91
C CYS A 371 24.42 10.93 0.26
N GLN A 372 23.48 11.84 -0.01
CA GLN A 372 23.71 13.22 -0.44
C GLN A 372 22.89 14.15 0.45
N SER A 373 23.51 15.24 0.94
CA SER A 373 22.85 16.30 1.72
C SER A 373 21.93 15.80 2.84
N ALA A 374 22.34 14.73 3.52
CA ALA A 374 21.57 14.02 4.54
C ALA A 374 22.34 13.88 5.87
N TYR A 375 21.74 14.36 6.96
CA TYR A 375 22.34 14.42 8.29
C TYR A 375 21.57 13.58 9.30
N GLY A 376 22.30 12.88 10.17
CA GLY A 376 21.71 11.94 11.09
C GLY A 376 22.71 10.95 11.70
N SER A 377 22.25 9.72 11.90
CA SER A 377 23.02 8.61 12.49
C SER A 377 22.77 7.30 11.76
N GLY A 378 23.84 6.53 11.50
CA GLY A 378 23.77 5.22 10.85
C GLY A 378 23.87 5.27 9.32
N GLY A 379 24.24 4.13 8.72
CA GLY A 379 24.52 4.04 7.28
C GLY A 379 25.61 5.01 6.84
N CYS A 380 25.38 5.70 5.72
CA CYS A 380 26.27 6.73 5.15
C CYS A 380 25.95 8.16 5.60
N LEU A 381 25.06 8.36 6.58
CA LEU A 381 24.63 9.69 7.02
C LEU A 381 25.77 10.45 7.71
N LYS A 382 25.87 11.76 7.45
CA LYS A 382 26.82 12.62 8.16
C LYS A 382 26.27 13.05 9.52
N SER A 383 27.12 13.09 10.54
CA SER A 383 26.83 13.80 11.78
C SER A 383 26.79 15.32 11.55
N GLY A 384 26.05 16.05 12.38
CA GLY A 384 26.05 17.52 12.38
C GLY A 384 24.70 18.13 11.95
N ASN A 385 24.76 19.40 11.61
CA ASN A 385 23.63 20.34 11.69
C ASN A 385 23.33 21.11 10.39
N GLY A 386 23.69 20.55 9.22
CA GLY A 386 23.20 20.97 7.90
C GLY A 386 24.27 21.50 6.93
N GLY A 387 23.87 21.68 5.67
CA GLY A 387 24.70 22.13 4.55
C GLY A 387 24.71 21.13 3.38
N ALA A 388 24.88 21.60 2.15
CA ALA A 388 24.97 20.72 0.98
C ALA A 388 26.25 19.86 1.02
N TYR A 389 26.17 18.61 0.56
CA TYR A 389 27.36 17.82 0.24
C TYR A 389 27.08 16.80 -0.87
N PRO A 390 28.03 16.56 -1.80
CA PRO A 390 27.82 15.67 -2.95
C PRO A 390 27.60 14.21 -2.51
N ALA A 391 26.92 13.43 -3.35
CA ALA A 391 26.64 12.03 -3.07
C ALA A 391 27.92 11.22 -2.73
N VAL A 392 28.04 10.80 -1.47
CA VAL A 392 29.10 9.88 -1.02
C VAL A 392 28.63 8.45 -1.17
N LYS A 393 29.52 7.55 -1.60
CA LYS A 393 29.26 6.10 -1.71
C LYS A 393 30.18 5.32 -0.79
N GLN A 394 29.59 4.43 0.00
CA GLN A 394 30.29 3.44 0.81
C GLN A 394 30.03 2.06 0.22
N THR A 395 31.08 1.36 -0.20
CA THR A 395 30.96 -0.04 -0.68
C THR A 395 31.01 -0.98 0.51
N ILE A 396 30.11 -1.97 0.54
CA ILE A 396 30.05 -3.04 1.54
C ILE A 396 30.26 -4.37 0.82
N SER A 397 31.33 -5.09 1.17
CA SER A 397 31.75 -6.36 0.54
C SER A 397 31.53 -7.59 1.43
N THR A 398 30.92 -7.41 2.60
CA THR A 398 30.60 -8.49 3.56
C THR A 398 29.11 -8.45 3.87
N PRO A 399 28.38 -9.58 3.82
CA PRO A 399 26.97 -9.62 4.18
C PRO A 399 26.71 -9.12 5.61
N PRO A 400 25.77 -8.19 5.83
CA PRO A 400 25.36 -7.79 7.17
C PRO A 400 24.91 -8.98 8.01
N GLY A 401 25.32 -9.03 9.29
CA GLY A 401 24.80 -10.01 10.24
C GLY A 401 23.27 -9.94 10.32
N ALA A 402 22.61 -11.10 10.44
CA ALA A 402 21.15 -11.21 10.53
C ALA A 402 20.32 -10.58 9.38
N TYR A 403 20.89 -10.49 8.16
CA TYR A 403 20.12 -10.07 6.98
C TYR A 403 19.02 -11.07 6.56
N LYS A 404 19.15 -12.35 6.95
CA LYS A 404 18.13 -13.38 6.63
C LYS A 404 16.90 -13.18 7.51
N ALA A 405 15.71 -13.20 6.89
CA ALA A 405 14.42 -13.09 7.55
C ALA A 405 13.47 -14.22 7.09
N PRO A 406 12.36 -14.46 7.81
CA PRO A 406 11.30 -15.34 7.32
C PRO A 406 10.65 -14.78 6.04
N ARG A 407 10.09 -15.67 5.22
CA ARG A 407 9.34 -15.32 4.00
C ARG A 407 7.85 -15.55 4.17
N MET A 408 7.05 -14.83 3.37
CA MET A 408 5.61 -15.10 3.27
C MET A 408 5.34 -16.31 2.37
N PRO A 409 4.36 -17.18 2.70
CA PRO A 409 4.12 -18.42 1.96
C PRO A 409 3.51 -18.23 0.56
N TRP A 410 2.94 -17.06 0.26
CA TRP A 410 2.28 -16.76 -1.02
C TRP A 410 3.06 -15.80 -1.93
N ASP A 411 4.39 -15.73 -1.77
CA ASP A 411 5.27 -14.93 -2.63
C ASP A 411 5.03 -15.28 -4.12
N LEU A 412 4.54 -14.32 -4.90
CA LEU A 412 4.16 -14.55 -6.29
C LEU A 412 5.33 -15.03 -7.15
N LYS A 413 5.14 -16.17 -7.83
CA LYS A 413 6.14 -16.70 -8.77
C LYS A 413 6.22 -15.84 -10.04
N ASN A 414 5.05 -15.38 -10.52
CA ASN A 414 4.86 -14.53 -11.70
C ASN A 414 3.92 -13.37 -11.36
N SER A 415 4.05 -12.25 -12.06
CA SER A 415 3.08 -11.16 -12.02
C SER A 415 1.86 -11.42 -12.91
N PHE A 416 0.85 -10.57 -12.75
CA PHE A 416 -0.29 -10.50 -13.66
C PHE A 416 0.01 -9.53 -14.80
N GLY A 417 -0.20 -9.96 -16.05
CA GLY A 417 -0.02 -9.13 -17.25
C GLY A 417 -1.07 -8.03 -17.37
N THR A 418 -1.05 -7.30 -18.49
CA THR A 418 -1.94 -6.16 -18.77
C THR A 418 -3.05 -6.47 -19.77
N THR A 419 -3.08 -7.65 -20.39
CA THR A 419 -3.94 -7.94 -21.55
C THR A 419 -5.00 -9.02 -21.29
N THR A 420 -5.05 -9.57 -20.09
CA THR A 420 -5.92 -10.69 -19.71
C THR A 420 -6.58 -10.43 -18.36
N LEU A 421 -7.80 -10.91 -18.17
CA LEU A 421 -8.54 -10.85 -16.90
C LEU A 421 -7.66 -11.28 -15.72
N ILE A 422 -7.59 -10.43 -14.69
CA ILE A 422 -6.85 -10.71 -13.46
C ILE A 422 -7.82 -11.29 -12.43
N PRO A 423 -7.58 -12.51 -11.91
CA PRO A 423 -8.51 -13.18 -11.01
C PRO A 423 -8.56 -12.50 -9.64
N ILE A 424 -9.78 -12.36 -9.10
CA ILE A 424 -10.04 -11.81 -7.77
C ILE A 424 -9.16 -12.49 -6.72
N PRO A 425 -8.43 -11.73 -5.88
CA PRO A 425 -7.61 -12.32 -4.82
C PRO A 425 -8.47 -12.79 -3.66
N GLU A 426 -8.01 -13.87 -3.01
CA GLU A 426 -8.45 -14.21 -1.66
C GLU A 426 -7.74 -13.30 -0.64
N ILE A 427 -8.44 -12.91 0.43
CA ILE A 427 -7.86 -12.18 1.55
C ILE A 427 -7.02 -13.16 2.38
N PRO A 428 -5.68 -13.00 2.46
CA PRO A 428 -4.84 -13.94 3.19
C PRO A 428 -5.08 -13.82 4.70
N ASP A 429 -4.74 -14.88 5.43
CA ASP A 429 -4.79 -14.92 6.90
C ASP A 429 -3.43 -14.60 7.56
N HIS A 430 -2.46 -14.13 6.77
CA HIS A 430 -1.20 -13.56 7.25
C HIS A 430 -0.74 -12.45 6.27
N PHE A 431 -0.21 -11.34 6.81
CA PHE A 431 0.28 -10.20 6.01
C PHE A 431 1.75 -9.82 6.32
N PHE A 432 2.28 -10.30 7.44
CA PHE A 432 3.69 -10.22 7.79
C PHE A 432 4.13 -11.53 8.46
N PRO A 433 5.39 -11.98 8.33
CA PRO A 433 5.79 -13.27 8.89
C PRO A 433 5.67 -13.33 10.41
N GLY A 434 5.03 -14.38 10.92
CA GLY A 434 4.86 -14.61 12.35
C GLY A 434 3.76 -13.79 13.04
N THR A 435 3.10 -12.86 12.34
CA THR A 435 1.92 -12.14 12.87
C THR A 435 0.62 -12.76 12.38
N ARG A 436 -0.45 -12.63 13.15
CA ARG A 436 -1.84 -12.87 12.70
C ARG A 436 -2.50 -11.51 12.39
N PRO A 437 -3.60 -11.49 11.61
CA PRO A 437 -4.40 -10.30 11.41
C PRO A 437 -4.88 -9.76 12.76
N ILE A 438 -4.81 -8.45 12.93
CA ILE A 438 -5.19 -7.75 14.17
C ILE A 438 -6.68 -7.95 14.45
N LYS A 439 -7.49 -8.05 13.38
CA LYS A 439 -8.92 -8.38 13.45
C LYS A 439 -9.21 -9.69 12.68
N PRO A 440 -9.95 -10.65 13.27
CA PRO A 440 -10.31 -11.88 12.58
C PRO A 440 -11.02 -11.62 11.24
N LEU A 441 -10.68 -12.42 10.21
CA LEU A 441 -11.34 -12.35 8.91
C LEU A 441 -12.82 -12.74 9.05
N ALA A 442 -13.73 -12.01 8.40
CA ALA A 442 -15.17 -12.28 8.46
C ALA A 442 -15.52 -13.73 8.05
N ARG A 443 -14.79 -14.28 7.07
CA ARG A 443 -14.92 -15.67 6.59
C ARG A 443 -14.63 -16.76 7.63
N MET A 444 -13.92 -16.41 8.71
CA MET A 444 -13.63 -17.32 9.84
C MET A 444 -14.67 -17.20 10.97
N GLY A 445 -15.63 -16.27 10.87
CA GLY A 445 -16.56 -15.89 11.93
C GLY A 445 -17.86 -16.67 12.05
N VAL A 446 -18.11 -17.68 11.19
CA VAL A 446 -19.32 -18.53 11.26
C VAL A 446 -18.95 -19.90 11.84
N GLY A 447 -18.63 -19.91 13.14
CA GLY A 447 -18.17 -21.09 13.86
C GLY A 447 -18.28 -20.91 15.37
N GLY A 448 -19.51 -20.98 15.89
CA GLY A 448 -19.72 -21.10 17.34
C GLY A 448 -19.51 -22.53 17.81
N GLY A 449 -18.96 -22.72 19.01
CA GLY A 449 -18.74 -24.03 19.63
C GLY A 449 -17.33 -24.57 19.43
N GLY A 450 -16.70 -25.01 20.53
CA GLY A 450 -15.33 -25.52 20.52
C GLY A 450 -15.20 -26.91 19.88
N GLY A 451 -14.00 -27.20 19.39
CA GLY A 451 -13.67 -28.48 18.77
C GLY A 451 -12.39 -28.37 17.95
N GLY A 452 -11.24 -28.54 18.59
CA GLY A 452 -9.97 -28.54 17.87
C GLY A 452 -9.87 -29.75 16.95
N LEU A 453 -9.69 -29.51 15.65
CA LEU A 453 -9.44 -30.56 14.66
C LEU A 453 -8.21 -30.21 13.83
N GLN A 454 -7.13 -30.94 14.09
CA GLN A 454 -5.95 -31.00 13.23
C GLN A 454 -6.34 -31.66 11.90
N SER A 455 -6.21 -30.96 10.78
CA SER A 455 -6.20 -31.61 9.47
C SER A 455 -4.79 -32.11 9.15
N LYS A 456 -4.62 -33.44 9.23
CA LYS A 456 -3.39 -34.11 8.76
C LYS A 456 -3.25 -33.91 7.25
N GLN A 457 -2.07 -33.48 6.79
CA GLN A 457 -1.64 -33.72 5.41
C GLN A 457 -1.00 -35.10 5.33
N GLU A 458 -1.50 -35.96 4.43
CA GLU A 458 -0.74 -37.12 3.95
C GLU A 458 -0.06 -36.79 2.61
N PRO A 459 1.22 -37.16 2.41
CA PRO A 459 1.94 -36.89 1.17
C PRO A 459 1.81 -38.07 0.19
N ASN A 460 1.34 -37.82 -1.03
CA ASN A 460 1.39 -38.81 -2.10
C ASN A 460 2.79 -38.86 -2.75
N SER A 461 3.24 -40.08 -3.07
CA SER A 461 4.53 -40.40 -3.70
C SER A 461 4.35 -41.34 -4.92
N PRO A 462 5.39 -41.54 -5.77
CA PRO A 462 5.17 -41.64 -7.22
C PRO A 462 5.08 -43.07 -7.82
N GLY A 463 4.44 -43.17 -9.00
CA GLY A 463 4.38 -44.36 -9.86
C GLY A 463 5.27 -44.26 -11.12
N LYS A 464 5.69 -45.40 -11.69
CA LYS A 464 6.76 -45.51 -12.72
C LYS A 464 6.28 -45.96 -14.12
N ALA A 465 6.98 -45.44 -15.14
CA ALA A 465 7.51 -46.08 -16.38
C ALA A 465 6.61 -46.86 -17.40
N GLU A 466 6.44 -46.24 -18.60
CA GLU A 466 6.85 -46.64 -19.98
C GLU A 466 6.77 -48.11 -20.49
N PRO A 467 6.50 -48.33 -21.81
CA PRO A 467 7.61 -48.35 -22.81
C PRO A 467 7.35 -47.84 -24.26
N LYS A 468 8.38 -47.18 -24.84
CA LYS A 468 9.00 -47.17 -26.22
C LYS A 468 8.34 -47.98 -27.38
N THR A 469 8.43 -47.71 -28.71
CA THR A 469 9.12 -46.78 -29.69
C THR A 469 8.58 -47.09 -31.15
N PRO A 470 9.03 -46.58 -32.35
CA PRO A 470 10.15 -45.67 -32.72
C PRO A 470 9.90 -44.52 -33.76
N ALA A 471 10.83 -43.56 -33.71
CA ALA A 471 11.34 -42.53 -34.64
C ALA A 471 10.86 -42.35 -36.13
N LYS A 472 10.79 -41.06 -36.54
CA LYS A 472 11.59 -40.46 -37.66
C LYS A 472 11.48 -38.92 -37.75
N GLY A 473 12.57 -38.24 -38.15
CA GLY A 473 12.55 -36.89 -38.76
C GLY A 473 13.16 -35.73 -37.95
N SER A 474 14.34 -35.24 -38.36
CA SER A 474 14.90 -33.92 -37.97
C SER A 474 14.30 -32.80 -38.84
N PRO A 475 14.47 -31.50 -38.46
CA PRO A 475 15.55 -30.75 -39.12
C PRO A 475 16.26 -29.65 -38.29
N THR A 476 17.54 -29.45 -38.64
CA THR A 476 18.41 -28.23 -38.65
C THR A 476 18.26 -27.08 -37.64
N GLU A 477 19.43 -26.64 -37.15
CA GLU A 477 19.66 -25.39 -36.40
C GLU A 477 19.31 -24.11 -37.18
N ALA A 478 18.92 -23.05 -36.45
CA ALA A 478 19.14 -21.66 -36.85
C ALA A 478 19.56 -20.84 -35.63
N LYS A 479 20.81 -20.34 -35.61
CA LYS A 479 21.29 -19.40 -34.58
C LYS A 479 20.69 -18.02 -34.82
N SER A 480 20.12 -17.41 -33.78
CA SER A 480 19.73 -16.00 -33.77
C SER A 480 20.28 -15.33 -32.51
N THR A 481 21.06 -14.26 -32.70
CA THR A 481 21.76 -13.55 -31.63
C THR A 481 20.83 -12.60 -30.89
N GLY A 482 20.46 -12.92 -29.66
CA GLY A 482 19.71 -12.01 -28.78
C GLY A 482 20.58 -10.84 -28.30
N LYS A 483 20.44 -9.66 -28.94
CA LYS A 483 20.90 -8.39 -28.33
C LYS A 483 20.04 -8.08 -27.10
N GLY A 484 20.68 -7.63 -26.02
CA GLY A 484 20.00 -7.29 -24.78
C GLY A 484 18.98 -6.17 -24.96
N ALA A 485 17.75 -6.39 -24.49
CA ALA A 485 16.72 -5.36 -24.44
C ALA A 485 17.02 -4.40 -23.28
N SER A 486 17.37 -3.15 -23.62
CA SER A 486 17.47 -2.07 -22.64
C SER A 486 16.07 -1.71 -22.12
N ALA A 487 15.90 -1.67 -20.80
CA ALA A 487 14.66 -1.18 -20.19
C ALA A 487 14.44 0.30 -20.55
N GLY A 488 13.44 0.57 -21.38
CA GLY A 488 13.07 1.93 -21.79
C GLY A 488 12.58 2.76 -20.62
N LYS A 489 13.13 3.97 -20.47
CA LYS A 489 12.60 4.99 -19.56
C LYS A 489 11.37 5.65 -20.19
N GLU A 490 10.17 5.30 -19.73
CA GLU A 490 8.97 6.08 -20.03
C GLU A 490 8.63 7.02 -18.86
N ASN A 491 8.69 8.33 -19.14
CA ASN A 491 8.36 9.37 -18.18
C ASN A 491 6.83 9.55 -18.11
N LEU A 492 6.17 8.91 -17.14
CA LEU A 492 4.76 9.17 -16.86
C LEU A 492 4.60 10.49 -16.10
N ARG A 493 4.28 11.54 -16.85
CA ARG A 493 4.01 12.90 -16.36
C ARG A 493 2.70 12.91 -15.58
N TRP A 494 2.77 13.27 -14.30
CA TRP A 494 1.61 13.69 -13.52
C TRP A 494 1.65 15.21 -13.36
N ASP A 495 0.61 15.88 -13.82
CA ASP A 495 0.38 17.30 -13.57
C ASP A 495 -0.63 17.42 -12.42
N ASN A 496 -0.27 18.15 -11.37
CA ASN A 496 -1.11 18.29 -10.18
C ASN A 496 -2.13 19.44 -10.30
N SER A 497 -2.36 19.95 -11.52
CA SER A 497 -3.21 21.11 -11.81
C SER A 497 -4.51 20.74 -12.55
N THR A 498 -5.40 20.00 -11.89
CA THR A 498 -6.87 19.98 -12.17
C THR A 498 -7.62 19.19 -11.09
N LEU A 499 -7.53 19.67 -9.84
CA LEU A 499 -8.46 19.33 -8.76
C LEU A 499 -9.21 20.60 -8.33
N THR A 500 -9.96 21.16 -9.27
CA THR A 500 -10.95 22.22 -9.03
C THR A 500 -12.35 21.62 -9.13
N ASN A 501 -13.26 22.06 -8.27
CA ASN A 501 -14.61 21.49 -8.15
C ASN A 501 -15.40 21.60 -9.47
N ASP A 502 -16.07 20.51 -9.82
CA ASP A 502 -17.45 20.47 -10.34
C ASP A 502 -18.10 19.14 -9.87
#